data_AF-A0A531MG95-F1
#
_entry.id   AF-A0A531MG95-F1
#
_cell.length_a   1.000
_cell.length_b   1.000
_cell.length_c   1.000
_cell.angle_alpha   90.00
_cell.angle_beta   90.00
_cell.angle_gamma   90.00
#
_symmetry.space_group_name_H-M   'P 1'
#
loop_
_entity.id
_entity.type
_entity.pdbx_description
1 polymer ?
#
loop_
_entity_poly.entity_id
_entity_poly.type
_entity_poly.pdbx_seq_one_letter_code
_entity_poly.pdbx_strand_id
1 'polypeptide(L)'
;LEDLSAPATNIAFGVEYLALANKLAGGDLCTTVMKYRAGHHETRFSALSVRYCQRARAILARDGLEVAGPLPVATFGFSALSQESNPTGAKRVCVRSFFVPGPRYMKCADYRTVEQARRIKALRAELFRD
;
A
#
# COMPACT_ATOMS: atom_id res chain seq x y z
N LEU A 1 25.65 16.39 5.98
CA LEU A 1 25.20 15.06 5.48
C LEU A 1 25.64 13.94 6.42
N GLU A 2 26.78 14.07 7.10
CA GLU A 2 27.21 13.19 8.20
C GLU A 2 26.10 12.88 9.23
N ASP A 3 25.29 13.89 9.60
CA ASP A 3 24.30 13.75 10.67
C ASP A 3 23.12 12.80 10.36
N LEU A 4 22.79 12.56 9.08
CA LEU A 4 21.71 11.65 8.68
C LEU A 4 22.18 10.18 8.63
N SER A 5 23.47 9.91 8.83
CA SER A 5 24.00 8.56 8.94
C SER A 5 23.57 7.87 10.23
N ALA A 6 23.29 8.65 11.28
CA ALA A 6 22.78 8.16 12.55
C ALA A 6 21.27 7.93 12.47
N PRO A 7 20.77 6.70 12.72
CA PRO A 7 19.33 6.41 12.68
C PRO A 7 18.50 7.27 13.65
N ALA A 8 19.05 7.58 14.82
CA ALA A 8 18.39 8.41 15.83
C ALA A 8 18.06 9.82 15.30
N THR A 9 18.96 10.42 14.53
CA THR A 9 18.76 11.74 13.91
C THR A 9 17.59 11.72 12.93
N ASN A 10 17.48 10.65 12.12
CA ASN A 10 16.37 10.49 11.18
C ASN A 10 15.02 10.36 11.89
N ILE A 11 14.98 9.64 13.01
CA ILE A 11 13.77 9.54 13.83
C ILE A 11 13.40 10.88 14.45
N ALA A 12 14.38 11.63 14.98
CA ALA A 12 14.14 12.93 15.59
C ALA A 12 13.51 13.91 14.58
N PHE A 13 14.13 14.08 13.40
CA PHE A 13 13.59 14.93 12.35
C PHE A 13 12.26 14.42 11.80
N GLY A 14 12.08 13.10 11.70
CA GLY A 14 10.81 12.50 11.29
C GLY A 14 9.68 12.83 12.25
N VAL A 15 9.89 12.69 13.56
CA VAL A 15 8.90 13.00 14.59
C VAL A 15 8.62 14.50 14.65
N GLU A 16 9.64 15.34 14.51
CA GLU A 16 9.47 16.81 14.44
C GLU A 16 8.60 17.22 13.24
N TYR A 17 8.89 16.66 12.05
CA TYR A 17 8.11 16.91 10.84
C TYR A 17 6.66 16.42 10.96
N LEU A 18 6.45 15.29 11.64
CA LEU A 18 5.13 14.74 11.95
C LEU A 18 4.36 15.63 12.95
N ALA A 19 5.03 16.14 13.98
CA ALA A 19 4.42 17.03 14.96
C ALA A 19 3.92 18.33 14.32
N LEU A 20 4.72 18.91 13.41
CA LEU A 20 4.29 20.09 12.65
C LEU A 20 3.10 19.76 11.72
N ALA A 21 3.11 18.61 11.06
CA ALA A 21 1.97 18.16 10.26
C ALA A 21 0.68 18.05 11.09
N ASN A 22 0.78 17.52 12.32
CA ASN A 22 -0.34 17.39 13.25
C ASN A 22 -0.89 18.75 13.68
N LYS A 23 0.00 19.70 13.97
CA LYS A 23 -0.38 21.09 14.29
C LYS A 23 -1.12 21.74 13.12
N LEU A 24 -0.61 21.60 11.90
CA LEU A 24 -1.24 22.14 10.69
C LEU A 24 -2.57 21.45 10.32
N ALA A 25 -2.76 20.21 10.75
CA ALA A 25 -3.99 19.44 10.55
C ALA A 25 -5.03 19.66 11.67
N GLY A 26 -4.70 20.42 12.71
CA GLY A 26 -5.60 20.61 13.86
C GLY A 26 -5.92 19.33 14.61
N GLY A 27 -5.03 18.33 14.58
CA GLY A 27 -5.24 17.03 15.21
C GLY A 27 -6.01 16.00 14.38
N ASP A 28 -6.45 16.32 13.16
CA ASP A 28 -7.05 15.33 12.27
C ASP A 28 -6.01 14.32 11.78
N LEU A 29 -6.16 13.04 12.12
CA LEU A 29 -5.18 12.01 11.79
C LEU A 29 -4.94 11.91 10.29
N CYS A 30 -6.01 11.82 9.49
CA CYS A 30 -5.84 11.58 8.05
C CYS A 30 -5.17 12.76 7.35
N THR A 31 -5.50 14.00 7.74
CA THR A 31 -4.85 15.21 7.24
C THR A 31 -3.42 15.31 7.72
N THR A 32 -3.15 14.93 8.97
CA THR A 32 -1.80 14.87 9.55
C THR A 32 -0.90 13.96 8.72
N VAL A 33 -1.32 12.71 8.51
CA VAL A 33 -0.49 11.73 7.79
C VAL A 33 -0.42 12.02 6.29
N MET A 34 -1.44 12.67 5.72
CA MET A 34 -1.39 13.20 4.35
C MET A 34 -0.30 14.27 4.24
N LYS A 35 -0.30 15.27 5.13
CA LYS A 35 0.70 16.35 5.15
C LYS A 35 2.10 15.83 5.45
N TYR A 36 2.23 14.84 6.33
CA TYR A 36 3.49 14.19 6.61
C TYR A 36 4.08 13.51 5.36
N ARG A 37 3.23 12.79 4.60
CA ARG A 37 3.66 12.05 3.41
C ARG A 37 3.88 12.93 2.19
N ALA A 38 2.95 13.85 1.92
CA ALA A 38 2.88 14.62 0.67
C ALA A 38 3.43 16.03 0.81
N GLY A 39 3.71 16.49 2.03
CA GLY A 39 4.20 17.83 2.34
C GLY A 39 3.18 18.66 3.10
N HIS A 40 3.67 19.53 3.98
CA HIS A 40 2.84 20.37 4.86
C HIS A 40 1.83 21.27 4.13
N HIS A 41 2.17 21.69 2.90
CA HIS A 41 1.31 22.52 2.06
C HIS A 41 0.31 21.74 1.19
N GLU A 42 0.32 20.40 1.23
CA GLU A 42 -0.69 19.63 0.51
C GLU A 42 -2.08 19.84 1.13
N THR A 43 -3.07 20.02 0.26
CA THR A 43 -4.47 20.29 0.60
C THR A 43 -5.41 19.24 0.03
N ARG A 44 -4.94 18.41 -0.92
CA ARG A 44 -5.73 17.40 -1.62
C ARG A 44 -5.33 15.99 -1.21
N PHE A 45 -6.30 15.10 -1.16
CA PHE A 45 -6.03 13.69 -0.89
C PHE A 45 -5.71 12.93 -2.17
N SER A 46 -4.50 12.37 -2.27
CA SER A 46 -4.22 11.33 -3.26
C SER A 46 -4.77 9.98 -2.80
N ALA A 47 -5.02 9.04 -3.72
CA ALA A 47 -5.39 7.66 -3.36
C ALA A 47 -4.35 6.99 -2.43
N LEU A 48 -3.07 7.36 -2.58
CA LEU A 48 -2.00 6.88 -1.69
C LEU A 48 -2.10 7.50 -0.30
N SER A 49 -2.46 8.78 -0.19
CA SER A 49 -2.67 9.44 1.10
C SER A 49 -3.85 8.82 1.87
N VAL A 50 -4.94 8.47 1.18
CA VAL A 50 -6.08 7.74 1.80
C VAL A 50 -5.65 6.37 2.32
N ARG A 51 -4.92 5.59 1.52
CA ARG A 51 -4.40 4.28 1.95
C ARG A 51 -3.40 4.41 3.10
N TYR A 52 -2.60 5.46 3.10
CA TYR A 52 -1.68 5.73 4.19
C TYR A 52 -2.44 6.01 5.49
N CYS A 53 -3.53 6.80 5.44
CA CYS A 53 -4.40 6.96 6.60
C CYS A 53 -5.03 5.65 7.08
N GLN A 54 -5.52 4.80 6.17
CA GLN A 54 -6.05 3.49 6.55
C GLN A 54 -5.04 2.64 7.32
N ARG A 55 -3.78 2.63 6.89
CA ARG A 55 -2.69 1.92 7.59
C ARG A 55 -2.40 2.52 8.95
N ALA A 56 -2.34 3.85 9.04
CA ALA A 56 -2.12 4.54 10.32
C ALA A 56 -3.24 4.21 11.33
N ARG A 57 -4.50 4.24 10.89
CA ARG A 57 -5.65 3.83 11.72
C ARG A 57 -5.54 2.38 12.18
N ALA A 58 -5.13 1.46 11.31
CA ALA A 58 -4.97 0.06 11.67
C ALA A 58 -3.85 -0.17 12.71
N ILE A 59 -2.77 0.63 12.65
CA ILE A 59 -1.70 0.60 13.66
C ILE A 59 -2.22 1.13 14.99
N LEU A 60 -2.85 2.30 15.00
CA LEU A 60 -3.39 2.91 16.21
C LEU A 60 -4.46 2.02 16.87
N ALA A 61 -5.35 1.43 16.10
CA ALA A 61 -6.34 0.48 16.60
C ALA A 61 -5.69 -0.77 17.21
N ARG A 62 -4.59 -1.28 16.60
CA ARG A 62 -3.80 -2.38 17.19
C ARG A 62 -3.21 -2.02 18.54
N ASP A 63 -2.90 -0.75 18.75
CA ASP A 63 -2.34 -0.21 20.00
C ASP A 63 -3.42 0.27 20.98
N GLY A 64 -4.70 0.02 20.68
CA GLY A 64 -5.84 0.40 21.54
C GLY A 64 -6.23 1.88 21.46
N LEU A 65 -5.70 2.61 20.48
CA LEU A 65 -6.03 4.01 20.23
C LEU A 65 -7.09 4.11 19.14
N GLU A 66 -8.34 4.30 19.56
CA GLU A 66 -9.47 4.46 18.64
C GLU A 66 -9.42 5.81 17.92
N VAL A 67 -9.57 5.78 16.58
CA VAL A 67 -9.57 6.98 15.74
C VAL A 67 -10.95 7.20 15.18
N ALA A 68 -11.60 8.27 15.64
CA ALA A 68 -12.90 8.71 15.16
C ALA A 68 -12.81 9.40 13.79
N GLY A 69 -13.95 9.47 13.08
CA GLY A 69 -14.10 10.22 11.83
C GLY A 69 -14.08 9.38 10.55
N PRO A 70 -14.65 9.92 9.46
CA PRO A 70 -14.69 9.25 8.17
C PRO A 70 -13.31 9.25 7.49
N LEU A 71 -13.07 8.27 6.62
CA LEU A 71 -11.92 8.33 5.73
C LEU A 71 -12.16 9.37 4.62
N PRO A 72 -11.16 10.20 4.29
CA PRO A 72 -11.28 11.19 3.23
C PRO A 72 -11.35 10.51 1.85
N VAL A 73 -12.06 11.15 0.93
CA VAL A 73 -12.16 10.70 -0.46
C VAL A 73 -10.96 11.21 -1.25
N ALA A 74 -10.35 10.33 -2.05
CA ALA A 74 -9.24 10.72 -2.91
C ALA A 74 -9.71 11.66 -4.03
N THR A 75 -9.04 12.80 -4.16
CA THR A 75 -9.26 13.79 -5.22
C THR A 75 -8.43 13.49 -6.48
N PHE A 76 -7.39 12.66 -6.38
CA PHE A 76 -6.54 12.27 -7.52
C PHE A 76 -5.74 10.98 -7.26
N GLY A 77 -5.13 10.43 -8.32
CA GLY A 77 -4.24 9.26 -8.25
C GLY A 77 -4.95 7.95 -8.58
N PHE A 78 -5.29 7.74 -9.85
CA PHE A 78 -6.00 6.55 -10.32
C PHE A 78 -5.14 5.27 -10.38
N SER A 79 -3.82 5.35 -10.20
CA SER A 79 -2.90 4.24 -10.52
C SER A 79 -2.64 3.23 -9.38
N ALA A 80 -3.25 3.41 -8.20
CA ALA A 80 -3.23 2.39 -7.14
C ALA A 80 -4.55 1.61 -7.01
N LEU A 81 -5.51 1.87 -7.89
CA LEU A 81 -6.85 1.28 -7.90
C LEU A 81 -6.91 -0.14 -8.51
N SER A 82 -5.80 -0.85 -8.61
CA SER A 82 -5.87 -2.33 -8.66
C SER A 82 -5.95 -2.88 -7.24
N GLN A 83 -6.91 -2.40 -6.45
CA GLN A 83 -7.68 -3.35 -5.64
C GLN A 83 -8.67 -3.93 -6.64
N GLU A 84 -8.26 -5.01 -7.31
CA GLU A 84 -9.25 -5.95 -7.82
C GLU A 84 -10.06 -6.39 -6.59
N SER A 85 -11.18 -5.74 -6.35
CA SER A 85 -12.33 -6.42 -5.76
C SER A 85 -12.63 -7.57 -6.71
N ASN A 86 -12.04 -8.74 -6.48
CA ASN A 86 -12.51 -9.96 -7.12
C ASN A 86 -13.98 -10.11 -6.73
N PRO A 87 -14.95 -9.98 -7.65
CA PRO A 87 -16.35 -10.06 -7.31
C PRO A 87 -16.82 -11.52 -7.14
N THR A 88 -15.92 -12.47 -6.91
CA THR A 88 -16.24 -13.85 -6.58
C THR A 88 -15.14 -14.43 -5.69
N GLY A 89 -15.51 -14.96 -4.53
CA GLY A 89 -14.63 -15.60 -3.55
C GLY A 89 -14.03 -16.94 -4.02
N ALA A 90 -13.71 -17.09 -5.30
CA ALA A 90 -13.04 -18.27 -5.83
C ALA A 90 -11.52 -18.12 -5.65
N LYS A 91 -10.89 -19.05 -4.92
CA LYS A 91 -9.42 -19.14 -4.82
C LYS A 91 -8.83 -19.42 -6.21
N ARG A 92 -8.25 -18.39 -6.83
CA ARG A 92 -7.57 -18.50 -8.13
C ARG A 92 -6.05 -18.57 -7.95
N VAL A 93 -5.39 -19.39 -8.77
CA VAL A 93 -3.94 -19.61 -8.74
C VAL A 93 -3.33 -18.99 -9.99
N CYS A 94 -2.25 -18.22 -9.83
CA CYS A 94 -1.49 -17.70 -10.96
C CYS A 94 -0.71 -18.82 -11.63
N VAL A 95 -0.93 -19.05 -12.93
CA VAL A 95 -0.23 -20.12 -13.69
C VAL A 95 0.81 -19.57 -14.66
N ARG A 96 0.76 -18.28 -14.99
CA ARG A 96 1.76 -17.62 -15.84
C ARG A 96 2.01 -16.22 -15.32
N SER A 97 3.26 -15.90 -14.99
CA SER A 97 3.70 -14.54 -14.72
C SER A 97 4.45 -13.98 -15.92
N PHE A 98 4.43 -12.66 -16.09
CA PHE A 98 5.32 -11.98 -17.03
C PHE A 98 6.22 -10.99 -16.29
N PHE A 99 7.41 -10.79 -16.84
CA PHE A 99 8.37 -9.84 -16.30
C PHE A 99 7.89 -8.41 -16.55
N VAL A 100 7.86 -7.60 -15.49
CA VAL A 100 7.54 -6.18 -15.55
C VAL A 100 8.65 -5.43 -14.81
N PRO A 101 9.41 -4.57 -15.49
CA PRO A 101 10.35 -3.69 -14.82
C PRO A 101 9.62 -2.78 -13.82
N GLY A 102 10.11 -2.70 -12.58
CA GLY A 102 9.59 -1.79 -11.55
C GLY A 102 8.87 -2.47 -10.38
N PRO A 103 8.16 -1.70 -9.53
CA PRO A 103 7.68 -2.13 -8.20
C PRO A 103 6.57 -3.20 -8.20
N ARG A 104 6.27 -3.80 -9.36
CA ARG A 104 5.38 -4.97 -9.49
C ARG A 104 6.09 -6.06 -10.27
N TYR A 105 7.20 -6.54 -9.72
CA TYR A 105 7.93 -7.68 -10.27
C TYR A 105 7.00 -8.90 -10.36
N MET A 106 7.09 -9.65 -11.46
CA MET A 106 6.31 -10.87 -11.72
C MET A 106 4.78 -10.70 -11.56
N LYS A 107 4.17 -9.83 -12.37
CA LYS A 107 2.70 -9.76 -12.45
C LYS A 107 2.15 -11.06 -13.04
N CYS A 108 1.04 -11.52 -12.47
CA CYS A 108 0.30 -12.63 -13.06
C CYS A 108 -0.32 -12.21 -14.40
N ALA A 109 -0.03 -12.96 -15.45
CA ALA A 109 -0.65 -12.85 -16.78
C ALA A 109 -1.92 -13.69 -16.90
N ASP A 110 -2.03 -14.80 -16.16
CA ASP A 110 -3.15 -15.74 -16.28
C ASP A 110 -3.47 -16.42 -14.94
N TYR A 111 -4.73 -16.28 -14.50
CA TYR A 111 -5.29 -16.88 -13.30
C TYR A 111 -6.23 -18.04 -13.67
N ARG A 112 -6.08 -19.17 -12.97
CA ARG A 112 -6.91 -20.35 -13.18
C ARG A 112 -7.49 -20.88 -11.87
N THR A 113 -8.48 -21.76 -11.97
CA THR A 113 -8.95 -22.51 -10.80
C THR A 113 -7.86 -23.47 -10.31
N VAL A 114 -7.98 -23.94 -9.07
CA VAL A 114 -7.00 -24.86 -8.46
C VAL A 114 -6.81 -26.13 -9.30
N GLU A 115 -7.89 -26.69 -9.84
CA GLU A 115 -7.88 -27.91 -10.66
C GLU A 115 -7.14 -27.69 -11.99
N GLN A 116 -7.47 -26.61 -12.70
CA GLN A 116 -6.80 -26.23 -13.95
C GLN A 116 -5.30 -25.96 -13.72
N ALA A 117 -4.95 -25.30 -12.61
CA ALA A 117 -3.55 -25.05 -12.26
C ALA A 117 -2.75 -26.34 -12.01
N ARG A 118 -3.34 -27.34 -11.34
CA ARG A 118 -2.70 -28.66 -11.16
C ARG A 118 -2.44 -29.35 -12.49
N ARG A 119 -3.42 -29.32 -13.41
CA ARG A 119 -3.27 -29.89 -14.76
C ARG A 119 -2.17 -29.20 -15.55
N ILE A 120 -2.13 -27.87 -15.53
CA ILE A 120 -1.08 -27.08 -16.22
C ILE A 120 0.31 -27.39 -15.63
N LYS A 121 0.41 -27.53 -14.29
CA LYS A 121 1.67 -27.89 -13.63
C LYS A 121 2.15 -29.28 -14.05
N ALA A 122 1.24 -30.26 -14.09
CA ALA A 122 1.55 -31.61 -14.56
C ALA A 122 2.08 -31.57 -15.99
N LEU A 123 1.31 -30.98 -16.93
CA LEU A 123 1.69 -30.87 -18.34
C LEU A 123 3.04 -30.18 -18.56
N ARG A 124 3.34 -29.11 -17.81
CA ARG A 124 4.67 -28.48 -17.86
C ARG A 124 5.78 -29.39 -17.37
N ALA A 125 5.56 -30.10 -16.27
CA ALA A 125 6.54 -31.07 -15.77
C ALA A 125 6.80 -32.17 -16.82
N GLU A 126 5.81 -32.51 -17.66
CA GLU A 126 6.00 -33.44 -18.77
C GLU A 126 6.78 -32.85 -19.93
N LEU A 127 6.52 -31.58 -20.27
CA LEU A 127 7.19 -30.88 -21.37
C LEU A 127 8.67 -30.57 -21.09
N PHE A 128 9.07 -30.48 -19.81
CA PHE A 128 10.45 -30.18 -19.39
C PHE A 128 11.09 -31.38 -18.68
N ARG A 129 10.77 -32.61 -19.12
CA ARG A 129 11.28 -33.87 -18.53
C ARG A 129 12.58 -34.38 -19.17
N ASP A 130 13.21 -33.56 -20.04
CA ASP A 130 14.53 -33.77 -20.66
C ASP A 130 15.52 -32.70 -20.18
#